data_AF-A0AAX3MI33-F1
#
_entry.id   AF-A0AAX3MI33-F1
#
_cell.length_a   1.000
_cell.length_b   1.000
_cell.length_c   1.000
_cell.angle_alpha   90.00
_cell.angle_beta   90.00
_cell.angle_gamma   90.00
#
_symmetry.space_group_name_H-M   'P 1'
#
loop_
_entity.id
_entity.type
_entity.pdbx_description
1 polymer ?
#
loop_
_entity_poly.entity_id
_entity_poly.type
_entity_poly.pdbx_seq_one_letter_code
_entity_poly.pdbx_strand_id
1 'polypeptide(L)' 'MRKLKMMLCVMILPLVVVGCASEQSVQPCVKPPPPPAWMMQPAPDWQTPLNGIISPSETD' A
#
# COMPACT_ATOMS: atom_id res chain seq x y z
N MET A 1 -23.89 -30.41 -27.90
CA MET A 1 -22.87 -29.35 -27.73
C MET A 1 -23.37 -27.93 -27.96
N ARG A 2 -24.09 -27.64 -29.06
CA ARG A 2 -24.52 -26.26 -29.40
C ARG A 2 -25.40 -25.58 -28.33
N LYS A 3 -26.36 -26.32 -27.74
CA LYS A 3 -27.25 -25.83 -26.67
C LYS A 3 -26.50 -25.49 -25.38
N LEU A 4 -25.61 -26.38 -24.93
CA LEU A 4 -24.78 -26.17 -23.73
C LEU A 4 -23.86 -24.95 -23.88
N LYS A 5 -23.25 -24.77 -25.06
CA LYS A 5 -22.40 -23.62 -25.37
C LYS A 5 -23.19 -22.31 -25.38
N MET A 6 -24.42 -22.31 -25.92
CA MET A 6 -25.31 -21.15 -25.84
C MET A 6 -25.69 -20.80 -24.41
N MET A 7 -26.03 -21.80 -23.59
CA MET A 7 -26.40 -21.60 -22.19
C MET A 7 -25.24 -21.01 -21.39
N LEU A 8 -24.01 -21.52 -21.60
CA LEU A 8 -22.81 -20.96 -21.00
C LEU A 8 -22.59 -19.50 -21.42
N CYS A 9 -22.69 -19.19 -22.71
CA CYS A 9 -22.54 -17.81 -23.18
C CYS A 9 -23.58 -16.86 -22.55
N VAL A 10 -24.84 -17.29 -22.45
CA VAL A 10 -25.92 -16.50 -21.82
C VAL A 10 -25.65 -16.26 -20.34
N MET A 11 -25.04 -17.21 -19.64
CA MET A 11 -24.69 -17.06 -18.22
C MET A 11 -23.46 -16.16 -18.00
N ILE A 12 -22.45 -16.24 -18.88
CA ILE A 12 -21.17 -15.55 -18.71
C ILE A 12 -21.23 -14.11 -19.22
N LEU A 13 -21.96 -13.82 -20.31
CA LEU A 13 -22.05 -12.48 -20.88
C LEU A 13 -22.50 -11.40 -19.87
N PRO A 14 -23.57 -11.61 -19.07
CA PRO A 14 -24.03 -10.62 -18.10
C PRO A 14 -22.98 -10.31 -17.03
N LEU A 15 -22.24 -11.32 -16.56
CA LEU A 15 -21.15 -11.14 -15.59
C LEU A 15 -20.03 -10.26 -16.15
N VAL A 16 -19.68 -10.46 -17.42
CA VAL A 16 -18.67 -9.64 -18.11
C VAL A 16 -19.17 -8.20 -18.28
N VAL A 17 -20.43 -8.01 -18.69
CA VAL A 17 -21.02 -6.67 -18.86
C VAL A 17 -21.05 -5.91 -17.53
N VAL A 18 -21.47 -6.55 -16.44
CA VAL A 18 -21.49 -5.92 -15.10
C VAL A 18 -20.08 -5.59 -14.64
N GLY A 19 -19.10 -6.48 -14.85
CA GLY A 19 -17.70 -6.22 -14.49
C GLY A 19 -17.09 -5.06 -15.28
N CYS A 20 -17.39 -4.95 -16.58
CA CYS A 20 -16.87 -3.87 -17.43
C CYS A 20 -17.58 -2.53 -17.22
N ALA A 21 -18.88 -2.54 -16.90
CA ALA A 21 -19.64 -1.32 -16.61
C ALA A 21 -19.53 -0.88 -15.14
N SER A 22 -18.89 -1.69 -14.29
CA SER A 22 -18.62 -1.34 -12.90
C SER A 22 -17.57 -0.23 -12.85
N GLU A 23 -18.02 1.01 -12.81
CA GLU A 23 -17.18 2.12 -12.38
C GLU A 23 -16.73 1.83 -10.95
N GLN A 24 -15.44 1.52 -10.77
CA GLN A 24 -14.86 1.46 -9.43
C GLN A 24 -15.09 2.83 -8.80
N SER A 25 -15.62 2.88 -7.56
CA SER A 25 -15.74 4.14 -6.85
C SER A 25 -14.34 4.65 -6.55
N VAL A 26 -13.77 5.39 -7.48
CA VAL A 26 -12.51 6.07 -7.28
C VAL A 26 -12.86 7.21 -6.34
N GLN A 27 -12.42 7.11 -5.09
CA GLN A 27 -12.39 8.26 -4.20
C GLN A 27 -11.77 9.42 -5.00
N PRO A 28 -12.32 10.64 -4.93
CA PRO A 28 -11.72 11.79 -5.60
C PRO A 28 -10.22 11.78 -5.31
N CYS A 29 -9.39 11.94 -6.35
CA CYS A 29 -7.94 11.98 -6.20
C CYS A 29 -7.58 13.28 -5.48
N VAL A 30 -7.69 13.28 -4.16
CA VAL A 30 -7.26 14.37 -3.30
C VAL A 30 -5.77 14.22 -3.12
N LYS A 31 -5.03 15.30 -3.36
CA LYS A 31 -3.60 15.32 -3.06
C LYS A 31 -3.43 15.04 -1.57
N PRO A 32 -2.67 14.00 -1.17
CA PRO A 32 -2.40 13.76 0.23
C PRO A 32 -1.65 14.96 0.83
N PRO A 33 -1.83 15.25 2.12
CA PRO A 33 -1.06 16.30 2.78
C PRO A 33 0.44 16.00 2.66
N PRO A 34 1.30 17.03 2.63
CA PRO A 34 2.73 16.81 2.65
C PRO A 34 3.12 16.03 3.91
N PRO A 35 4.12 15.16 3.81
CA PRO A 35 4.63 14.45 4.98
C PRO A 35 5.14 15.45 6.03
N PRO A 36 4.94 15.19 7.33
CA PRO A 36 5.45 16.06 8.39
C PRO A 36 6.97 16.24 8.33
N ALA A 37 7.43 17.42 8.76
CA ALA A 37 8.83 17.83 8.68
C ALA A 37 9.81 16.87 9.37
N TRP A 38 9.39 16.17 10.43
CA TRP A 38 10.21 15.19 11.14
C TRP A 38 10.54 13.94 10.31
N MET A 39 9.69 13.55 9.35
CA MET A 39 9.96 12.42 8.44
C MET A 39 10.92 12.78 7.31
N MET A 40 11.11 14.08 7.05
CA MET A 40 12.09 14.57 6.08
C MET A 40 13.47 14.80 6.70
N GLN A 41 13.60 14.67 8.03
CA GLN A 41 14.88 14.77 8.70
C GLN A 41 15.73 13.53 8.40
N PRO A 42 17.06 13.66 8.33
CA PRO A 42 17.95 12.52 8.28
C PRO A 42 17.79 11.65 9.54
N ALA A 43 18.19 10.38 9.42
CA ALA A 43 18.21 9.49 10.58
C ALA A 43 19.06 10.10 11.71
N PRO A 44 18.57 10.11 12.98
CA PRO A 44 19.35 10.64 14.09
C PRO A 44 20.56 9.76 14.35
N ASP A 45 21.69 10.39 14.71
CA ASP A 45 22.85 9.66 15.20
C ASP A 45 22.64 9.24 16.66
N TRP A 46 21.98 8.10 16.84
CA TRP A 46 21.80 7.50 18.17
C TRP A 46 23.07 6.85 18.70
N GLN A 47 24.07 6.55 17.87
CA GLN A 47 25.23 5.78 18.30
C GLN A 47 26.16 6.62 19.18
N THR A 48 26.43 7.87 18.80
CA THR A 48 27.25 8.78 19.62
C THR A 48 26.73 8.98 21.05
N PRO A 49 25.46 9.34 21.30
CA PRO A 49 24.96 9.50 22.66
C PRO A 49 24.95 8.17 23.42
N LEU A 50 24.61 7.06 22.76
CA LEU A 50 24.62 5.74 23.41
C LEU A 50 26.04 5.32 23.84
N ASN A 51 27.06 5.59 23.02
CA ASN A 51 28.44 5.31 23.39
C ASN A 51 28.86 6.14 24.62
N GLY A 52 28.41 7.38 24.75
CA GLY A 52 28.68 8.19 25.96
C GLY A 52 28.03 7.66 27.24
N ILE A 53 26.91 6.94 27.14
CA ILE A 53 26.15 6.41 28.28
C ILE A 53 26.56 4.98 28.65
N ILE A 54 26.86 4.15 27.64
CA ILE A 54 27.03 2.70 27.77
C ILE A 54 28.47 2.27 27.45
N SER A 55 29.44 3.18 27.57
CA SER A 55 30.85 2.78 27.44
C SER A 55 31.29 1.90 28.61
N PRO A 56 32.04 0.82 28.36
CA PRO A 56 32.66 0.04 29.43
C PRO A 56 33.60 0.96 30.21
N SER A 57 33.50 0.91 31.54
CA SER A 57 34.50 1.54 32.40
C SER A 57 35.80 0.75 32.27
N GLU A 58 36.93 1.45 32.22
CA GLU A 58 38.25 0.81 32.22
C GLU A 58 38.37 -0.05 33.48
N THR A 59 38.70 -1.32 33.30
CA THR A 59 38.93 -2.26 34.41
C THR A 59 40.42 -2.18 34.77
N ASP A 60 40.74 -1.58 35.91
CA ASP A 60 42.07 -1.68 36.54
C ASP A 60 42.35 -3.12 37.02
#